data_AF-A0A839F3K3-F1
#
_entry.id   AF-A0A839F3K3-F1
#
_cell.length_a   1.000
_cell.length_b   1.000
_cell.length_c   1.000
_cell.angle_alpha   90.00
_cell.angle_beta   90.00
_cell.angle_gamma   90.00
#
_symmetry.space_group_name_H-M   'P 1'
#
loop_
_entity.id
_entity.type
_entity.pdbx_description
1 polymer ?
#
loop_
_entity_poly.entity_id
_entity_poly.type
_entity_poly.pdbx_seq_one_letter_code
_entity_poly.pdbx_strand_id
1 'polypeptide(L)'
;MAIPLHFQPSIETVRDYAGDTVRIMKAQYNVDMTSYDPSRLALVDQVMNEWKAGGADVHQVGKSMYAFGAYAGEVLRNTEPARWFKPEPSGDPDSFYDYPFLAVKLLDGRVWRPINLAFSFMGEKEPANFHEAFEVFLKSH
;
A
#
# COMPACT_ATOMS: atom_id res chain seq x y z
N MET A 1 -13.98 -4.47 -12.17
CA MET A 1 -13.79 -3.01 -11.97
C MET A 1 -12.39 -2.63 -12.43
N ALA A 2 -12.22 -1.61 -13.30
CA ALA A 2 -10.91 -1.21 -13.82
C ALA A 2 -10.48 0.11 -13.17
N ILE A 3 -9.46 0.03 -12.30
CA ILE A 3 -8.84 1.22 -11.72
C ILE A 3 -7.86 1.75 -12.78
N PRO A 4 -8.02 2.97 -13.30
CA PRO A 4 -7.16 3.49 -14.35
C PRO A 4 -5.76 3.74 -13.79
N LEU A 5 -4.89 2.74 -13.93
CA LEU A 5 -3.45 2.88 -13.75
C LEU A 5 -2.86 3.06 -15.15
N HIS A 6 -2.12 4.15 -15.37
CA HIS A 6 -1.54 4.48 -16.68
C HIS A 6 -0.49 3.46 -17.17
N PHE A 7 -0.04 2.55 -16.30
CA PHE A 7 0.86 1.43 -16.59
C PHE A 7 0.37 0.20 -15.85
N GLN A 8 0.53 -0.99 -16.44
CA GLN A 8 0.37 -2.25 -15.72
C GLN A 8 1.54 -2.35 -14.72
N PRO A 9 1.29 -2.27 -13.41
CA PRO A 9 2.39 -2.25 -12.46
C PRO A 9 3.11 -3.60 -12.44
N SER A 10 4.45 -3.56 -12.43
CA SER A 10 5.31 -4.73 -12.35
C SER A 10 6.22 -4.67 -11.12
N ILE A 11 6.86 -5.80 -10.81
CA ILE A 11 7.88 -5.88 -9.75
C ILE A 11 9.03 -4.87 -10.00
N GLU A 12 9.30 -4.56 -11.26
CA GLU A 12 10.35 -3.62 -11.66
C GLU A 12 9.95 -2.17 -11.37
N THR A 13 8.67 -1.83 -11.52
CA THR A 13 8.18 -0.45 -11.37
C THR A 13 7.63 -0.13 -9.97
N VAL A 14 7.33 -1.14 -9.14
CA VAL A 14 6.68 -0.93 -7.83
C VAL A 14 7.47 -0.01 -6.90
N ARG A 15 8.81 -0.04 -7.00
CA ARG A 15 9.67 0.84 -6.21
C ARG A 15 9.56 2.31 -6.63
N ASP A 16 9.33 2.58 -7.91
CA ASP A 16 9.12 3.95 -8.39
C ASP A 16 7.82 4.53 -7.83
N TYR A 17 6.76 3.71 -7.71
CA TYR A 17 5.53 4.11 -7.05
C TYR A 17 5.71 4.40 -5.56
N ALA A 18 6.54 3.62 -4.85
CA ALA A 18 6.92 3.97 -3.48
C ALA A 18 7.67 5.31 -3.43
N GLY A 19 8.52 5.57 -4.42
CA GLY A 19 9.19 6.86 -4.62
C GLY A 19 8.23 8.02 -4.87
N ASP A 20 7.12 7.79 -5.59
CA ASP A 20 6.05 8.79 -5.77
C ASP A 20 5.49 9.25 -4.42
N THR A 21 5.21 8.31 -3.49
CA THR A 21 4.76 8.66 -2.14
C THR A 21 5.78 9.53 -1.42
N VAL A 22 7.06 9.16 -1.44
CA VAL A 22 8.13 9.96 -0.81
C VAL A 22 8.17 11.38 -1.38
N ARG A 23 8.09 11.52 -2.71
CA ARG A 23 8.10 12.83 -3.39
C ARG A 23 6.87 13.66 -3.04
N ILE A 24 5.68 13.07 -3.04
CA ILE A 24 4.42 13.76 -2.70
C ILE A 24 4.46 14.22 -1.25
N MET A 25 4.87 13.35 -0.33
CA MET A 25 4.92 13.65 1.10
C MET A 25 5.94 14.75 1.43
N LYS A 26 7.08 14.74 0.73
CA LYS A 26 8.05 15.84 0.85
C LYS A 26 7.51 17.16 0.29
N ALA A 27 6.86 17.13 -0.87
CA ALA A 27 6.39 18.34 -1.54
C ALA A 27 5.18 18.98 -0.84
N GLN A 28 4.23 18.17 -0.36
CA GLN A 28 2.95 18.65 0.17
C GLN A 28 2.94 18.80 1.69
N TYR A 29 3.69 17.94 2.40
CA TYR A 29 3.68 17.88 3.86
C TYR A 29 5.03 18.23 4.49
N ASN A 30 6.07 18.51 3.68
CA ASN A 30 7.46 18.74 4.12
C ASN A 30 8.02 17.61 5.02
N VAL A 31 7.54 16.38 4.83
CA VAL A 31 7.97 15.19 5.56
C VAL A 31 9.02 14.43 4.76
N ASP A 32 10.10 14.01 5.41
CA ASP A 32 11.05 13.05 4.83
C ASP A 32 10.63 11.60 5.15
N MET A 33 10.54 10.80 4.09
CA MET A 33 10.14 9.39 4.12
C MET A 33 11.14 8.48 3.41
N THR A 34 12.34 8.97 3.06
CA THR A 34 13.34 8.16 2.33
C THR A 34 13.91 7.01 3.15
N SER A 35 13.69 6.99 4.46
CA SER A 35 14.17 5.92 5.35
C SER A 35 13.35 4.64 5.29
N TYR A 36 12.14 4.67 4.71
CA TYR A 36 11.20 3.54 4.71
C TYR A 36 11.02 2.91 6.11
N ASP A 37 10.87 3.78 7.11
CA ASP A 37 10.71 3.38 8.51
C ASP A 37 9.23 3.09 8.85
N PRO A 38 8.92 2.03 9.63
CA PRO A 38 7.56 1.68 10.05
C PRO A 38 6.76 2.84 10.65
N SER A 39 7.39 3.72 11.43
CA SER A 39 6.72 4.87 12.05
C SER A 39 6.13 5.84 11.02
N ARG A 40 6.63 5.83 9.78
CA ARG A 40 6.13 6.68 8.68
C ARG A 40 4.79 6.20 8.12
N LEU A 41 4.37 4.96 8.40
CA LEU A 41 3.06 4.46 8.00
C LEU A 41 1.92 5.24 8.68
N ALA A 42 2.11 5.70 9.91
CA ALA A 42 1.11 6.51 10.61
C ALA A 42 0.81 7.85 9.89
N LEU A 43 1.79 8.40 9.14
CA LEU A 43 1.56 9.58 8.31
C LEU A 43 0.79 9.27 7.04
N VAL A 44 0.98 8.07 6.46
CA VAL A 44 0.14 7.58 5.37
C VAL A 44 -1.30 7.43 5.84
N ASP A 45 -1.50 6.87 7.03
CA ASP A 45 -2.81 6.73 7.67
C ASP A 45 -3.49 8.08 7.86
N GLN A 46 -2.76 9.06 8.39
CA GLN A 46 -3.28 10.42 8.55
C GLN A 46 -3.77 10.99 7.21
N VAL A 47 -2.96 10.94 6.16
CA VAL A 47 -3.32 11.50 4.84
C VAL A 47 -4.52 10.79 4.23
N MET A 48 -4.56 9.45 4.31
CA MET A 48 -5.72 8.68 3.84
C MET A 48 -6.98 9.07 4.60
N ASN A 49 -6.90 9.18 5.92
CA ASN A 49 -8.05 9.57 6.76
C ASN A 49 -8.51 11.01 6.50
N GLU A 50 -7.60 11.94 6.23
CA GLU A 50 -7.93 13.30 5.78
C GLU A 50 -8.72 13.27 4.45
N TRP A 51 -8.28 12.47 3.48
CA TRP A 51 -8.98 12.33 2.20
C TRP A 51 -10.35 11.68 2.35
N LYS A 52 -10.47 10.66 3.20
CA LYS A 52 -11.76 10.04 3.53
C LYS A 52 -12.72 11.04 4.16
N ALA A 53 -12.26 11.83 5.12
CA ALA A 53 -13.06 12.89 5.75
C ALA A 53 -13.48 13.97 4.74
N GLY A 54 -12.63 14.25 3.76
CA GLY A 54 -12.92 15.14 2.63
C GLY A 54 -13.85 14.56 1.55
N GLY A 55 -14.29 13.30 1.69
CA GLY A 55 -15.17 12.64 0.72
C GLY A 55 -14.49 12.23 -0.58
N ALA A 56 -13.18 12.00 -0.56
CA ALA A 56 -12.44 11.55 -1.74
C ALA A 56 -12.95 10.19 -2.24
N ASP A 57 -13.16 10.08 -3.55
CA ASP A 57 -13.53 8.83 -4.20
C ASP A 57 -12.28 7.98 -4.50
N VAL A 58 -12.30 6.70 -4.13
CA VAL A 58 -11.24 5.73 -4.43
C VAL A 58 -10.87 5.68 -5.92
N HIS A 59 -11.83 5.94 -6.82
CA HIS A 59 -11.57 6.01 -8.25
C HIS A 59 -10.71 7.22 -8.65
N GLN A 60 -10.81 8.33 -7.91
CA GLN A 60 -10.04 9.54 -8.14
C GLN A 60 -8.63 9.44 -7.54
N VAL A 61 -8.48 8.73 -6.42
CA VAL A 61 -7.20 8.59 -5.71
C VAL A 61 -6.49 7.26 -5.94
N GLY A 62 -6.93 6.46 -6.92
CA GLY A 62 -6.43 5.11 -7.14
C GLY A 62 -4.91 5.02 -7.38
N LYS A 63 -4.33 5.99 -8.08
CA LYS A 63 -2.86 6.07 -8.25
C LYS A 63 -2.14 6.29 -6.91
N SER A 64 -2.70 7.14 -6.04
CA SER A 64 -2.15 7.38 -4.71
C SER A 64 -2.27 6.14 -3.82
N MET A 65 -3.37 5.38 -3.93
CA MET A 65 -3.52 4.12 -3.19
C MET A 65 -2.50 3.08 -3.61
N TYR A 66 -2.26 2.98 -4.91
CA TYR A 66 -1.18 2.13 -5.41
C TYR A 66 0.18 2.57 -4.85
N ALA A 67 0.48 3.88 -4.87
CA ALA A 67 1.72 4.42 -4.34
C ALA A 67 1.87 4.20 -2.83
N PHE A 68 0.84 4.45 -2.03
CA PHE A 68 0.85 4.23 -0.58
C PHE A 68 1.04 2.75 -0.22
N GLY A 69 0.35 1.84 -0.92
CA GLY A 69 0.57 0.41 -0.75
C GLY A 69 1.98 -0.03 -1.18
N ALA A 70 2.53 0.53 -2.26
CA ALA A 70 3.90 0.28 -2.67
C ALA A 70 4.92 0.78 -1.64
N TYR A 71 4.73 1.99 -1.09
CA TYR A 71 5.53 2.53 0.00
C TYR A 71 5.49 1.61 1.22
N ALA A 72 4.30 1.19 1.63
CA ALA A 72 4.13 0.27 2.74
C ALA A 72 4.87 -1.05 2.50
N GLY A 73 4.78 -1.64 1.30
CA GLY A 73 5.55 -2.84 0.98
C GLY A 73 7.07 -2.65 0.99
N GLU A 74 7.59 -1.48 0.59
CA GLU A 74 9.01 -1.16 0.75
C GLU A 74 9.42 -1.01 2.22
N VAL A 75 8.54 -0.46 3.08
CA VAL A 75 8.76 -0.46 4.55
C VAL A 75 8.94 -1.89 5.07
N LEU A 76 8.11 -2.85 4.63
CA LEU A 76 8.29 -4.26 5.02
C LEU A 76 9.62 -4.82 4.53
N ARG A 77 9.98 -4.59 3.26
CA ARG A 77 11.26 -5.05 2.70
C ARG A 77 12.49 -4.44 3.37
N ASN A 78 12.34 -3.24 3.93
CA ASN A 78 13.38 -2.57 4.71
C ASN A 78 13.46 -3.09 6.15
N THR A 79 12.35 -3.63 6.68
CA THR A 79 12.26 -4.15 8.05
C THR A 79 12.66 -5.63 8.14
N GLU A 80 12.25 -6.44 7.17
CA GLU A 80 12.52 -7.88 7.13
C GLU A 80 12.94 -8.36 5.73
N PRO A 81 13.72 -9.46 5.62
CA PRO A 81 14.01 -10.10 4.35
C PRO A 81 12.74 -10.51 3.62
N ALA A 82 12.41 -9.76 2.57
CA ALA A 82 11.16 -9.92 1.85
C ALA A 82 11.30 -9.59 0.36
N ARG A 83 10.41 -10.16 -0.46
CA ARG A 83 10.37 -9.91 -1.90
C ARG A 83 8.98 -9.58 -2.40
N TRP A 84 8.90 -8.65 -3.34
CA TRP A 84 7.70 -8.47 -4.15
C TRP A 84 7.49 -9.70 -5.03
N PHE A 85 6.23 -10.07 -5.19
CA PHE A 85 5.80 -11.07 -6.13
C PHE A 85 4.40 -10.74 -6.65
N LYS A 86 4.03 -11.34 -7.77
CA LYS A 86 2.66 -11.29 -8.29
C LYS A 86 1.90 -12.52 -7.78
N PRO A 87 0.87 -12.36 -6.94
CA PRO A 87 0.01 -13.46 -6.54
C PRO A 87 -0.70 -14.06 -7.74
N GLU A 88 -0.94 -15.38 -7.69
CA GLU A 88 -1.89 -16.01 -8.62
C GLU A 88 -3.31 -15.56 -8.25
N PRO A 89 -4.19 -15.30 -9.25
CA PRO A 89 -5.59 -15.01 -8.97
C PRO A 89 -6.23 -16.20 -8.23
N SER A 90 -6.99 -15.93 -7.17
CA SER A 90 -7.69 -16.97 -6.39
C SER A 90 -8.79 -17.67 -7.20
N GLY A 91 -9.20 -17.09 -8.33
CA GLY A 91 -10.32 -17.56 -9.15
C GLY A 91 -11.66 -16.90 -8.80
N ASP A 92 -11.73 -16.10 -7.73
CA ASP A 92 -12.89 -15.25 -7.42
C ASP A 92 -12.73 -13.88 -8.11
N PRO A 93 -13.51 -13.59 -9.17
CA PRO A 93 -13.41 -12.34 -9.91
C PRO A 93 -13.99 -11.13 -9.15
N ASP A 94 -14.78 -11.36 -8.09
CA ASP A 94 -15.49 -10.32 -7.35
C ASP A 94 -14.83 -9.98 -6.01
N SER A 95 -13.92 -10.82 -5.52
CA SER A 95 -13.09 -10.51 -4.36
C SER A 95 -12.09 -9.40 -4.68
N PHE A 96 -12.38 -8.20 -4.19
CA PHE A 96 -11.48 -7.04 -4.31
C PHE A 96 -10.11 -7.29 -3.62
N TYR A 97 -10.09 -8.13 -2.59
CA TYR A 97 -8.87 -8.60 -1.94
C TYR A 97 -8.05 -9.58 -2.81
N ASP A 98 -8.66 -10.14 -3.85
CA ASP A 98 -8.01 -10.99 -4.85
C ASP A 98 -7.68 -10.27 -6.15
N TYR A 99 -7.88 -8.94 -6.20
CA TYR A 99 -7.33 -8.14 -7.29
C TYR A 99 -5.82 -8.36 -7.30
N PRO A 100 -5.22 -8.78 -8.43
CA PRO A 100 -3.86 -9.32 -8.49
C PRO A 100 -2.80 -8.21 -8.47
N PHE A 101 -2.92 -7.28 -7.52
CA PHE A 101 -1.84 -6.37 -7.19
C PHE A 101 -0.65 -7.15 -6.61
N LEU A 102 0.52 -6.53 -6.71
CA LEU A 102 1.74 -7.10 -6.16
C LEU A 102 1.61 -7.21 -4.64
N ALA A 103 2.18 -8.28 -4.11
CA ALA A 103 2.25 -8.55 -2.69
C ALA A 103 3.71 -8.74 -2.27
N VAL A 104 3.96 -8.64 -0.97
CA VAL A 104 5.28 -8.87 -0.38
C VAL A 104 5.25 -10.20 0.35
N LYS A 105 6.24 -11.06 0.10
CA LYS A 105 6.40 -12.35 0.77
C LYS A 105 7.68 -12.36 1.59
N LEU A 106 7.55 -12.69 2.88
CA LEU A 106 8.66 -12.93 3.79
C LEU A 106 9.32 -14.28 3.49
N LEU A 107 10.55 -14.48 4.01
CA LEU A 107 11.26 -15.76 3.84
C LEU A 107 10.56 -16.94 4.52
N ASP A 108 9.83 -16.70 5.62
CA ASP A 108 9.01 -17.71 6.31
C ASP A 108 7.72 -18.08 5.56
N GLY A 109 7.43 -17.38 4.45
CA GLY A 109 6.29 -17.63 3.60
C GLY A 109 5.06 -16.79 3.89
N ARG A 110 5.02 -16.01 4.97
CA ARG A 110 3.93 -15.06 5.25
C ARG A 110 3.82 -14.04 4.10
N VAL A 111 2.58 -13.70 3.74
CA VAL A 111 2.27 -12.81 2.62
C VAL A 111 1.53 -11.59 3.14
N TRP A 112 2.03 -10.41 2.80
CA TRP A 112 1.37 -9.15 3.04
C TRP A 112 0.94 -8.50 1.72
N ARG A 113 -0.28 -7.96 1.70
CA ARG A 113 -0.92 -7.39 0.49
C ARG A 113 -1.15 -5.89 0.67
N PRO A 114 -0.10 -5.08 0.79
CA PRO A 114 -0.23 -3.69 1.21
C PRO A 114 -0.99 -2.83 0.19
N ILE A 115 -0.93 -3.16 -1.10
CA ILE A 115 -1.68 -2.44 -2.14
C ILE A 115 -3.17 -2.72 -2.00
N ASN A 116 -3.58 -3.98 -1.84
CA ASN A 116 -4.99 -4.33 -1.59
C ASN A 116 -5.51 -3.65 -0.32
N LEU A 117 -4.70 -3.61 0.75
CA LEU A 117 -5.03 -2.90 1.99
C LEU A 117 -5.26 -1.40 1.76
N ALA A 118 -4.41 -0.73 0.96
CA ALA A 118 -4.58 0.70 0.66
C ALA A 118 -5.99 0.98 0.09
N PHE A 119 -6.38 0.16 -0.88
CA PHE A 119 -7.66 0.34 -1.55
C PHE A 119 -8.83 -0.07 -0.66
N SER A 120 -8.72 -1.16 0.11
CA SER A 120 -9.75 -1.57 1.08
C SER A 120 -9.97 -0.45 2.11
N PHE A 121 -8.89 0.09 2.69
CA PHE A 121 -8.98 1.20 3.63
C PHE A 121 -9.67 2.43 3.04
N MET A 122 -9.49 2.77 1.77
CA MET A 122 -10.25 3.90 1.19
C MET A 122 -11.70 3.57 0.85
N GLY A 123 -12.00 2.33 0.49
CA GLY A 123 -13.36 1.90 0.12
C GLY A 123 -14.28 1.66 1.33
N GLU A 124 -13.69 1.33 2.48
CA GLU A 124 -14.41 1.02 3.72
C GLU A 124 -14.78 2.28 4.53
N LYS A 125 -15.61 2.17 5.57
CA LYS A 125 -15.99 3.33 6.42
C LYS A 125 -14.98 3.57 7.53
N GLU A 126 -14.30 2.52 7.93
CA GLU A 126 -13.34 2.40 9.02
C GLU A 126 -12.07 3.21 8.71
N PRO A 127 -11.42 3.83 9.70
CA PRO A 127 -10.19 4.58 9.46
C PRO A 127 -9.10 3.72 8.79
N ALA A 128 -8.36 4.31 7.87
CA ALA A 128 -7.14 3.72 7.35
C ALA A 128 -6.11 3.55 8.49
N ASN A 129 -5.47 2.38 8.55
CA ASN A 129 -4.56 2.03 9.64
C ASN A 129 -3.48 1.02 9.20
N PHE A 130 -2.67 1.41 8.22
CA PHE A 130 -1.47 0.70 7.79
C PHE A 130 -0.50 0.43 8.92
N HIS A 131 -0.29 1.40 9.81
CA HIS A 131 0.67 1.24 10.89
C HIS A 131 0.28 0.08 11.82
N GLU A 132 -0.98 0.03 12.26
CA GLU A 132 -1.46 -1.09 13.07
C GLU A 132 -1.49 -2.40 12.30
N ALA A 133 -1.97 -2.40 11.05
CA ALA A 133 -2.00 -3.60 10.21
C ALA A 133 -0.59 -4.18 9.98
N PHE A 134 0.41 -3.33 9.84
CA PHE A 134 1.82 -3.71 9.72
C PHE A 134 2.34 -4.33 11.02
N GLU A 135 2.10 -3.69 12.16
CA GLU A 135 2.50 -4.19 13.49
C GLU A 135 1.88 -5.55 13.81
N VAL A 136 0.60 -5.73 13.47
CA VAL A 136 -0.11 -7.01 13.63
C VAL A 136 0.50 -8.07 12.73
N PHE A 137 0.77 -7.73 11.46
CA PHE A 137 1.39 -8.66 10.51
C PHE A 137 2.75 -9.17 11.01
N LEU A 138 3.62 -8.28 11.49
CA LEU A 138 4.94 -8.67 12.01
C LEU A 138 4.86 -9.63 13.21
N LYS A 139 3.91 -9.39 14.13
CA LYS A 139 3.74 -10.18 15.37
C LYS A 139 3.01 -11.52 15.16
N SER A 140 2.44 -11.73 13.99
CA SER A 140 1.70 -12.96 13.67
C SER A 140 2.70 -14.09 13.35
N HIS A 141 3.00 -14.94 14.35
CA HIS A 141 3.81 -16.14 14.22
C HIS A 141 2.96 -17.40 13.97
#